data_AF-A0A9X8X743-F1
#
_entry.id   AF-A0A9X8X743-F1
#
_cell.length_a   1.000
_cell.length_b   1.000
_cell.length_c   1.000
_cell.angle_alpha   90.00
_cell.angle_beta   90.00
_cell.angle_gamma   90.00
#
_symmetry.space_group_name_H-M   'P 1'
#
loop_
_entity.id
_entity.type
_entity.pdbx_description
1 polymer ?
#
loop_
_entity_poly.entity_id
_entity_poly.type
_entity_poly.pdbx_seq_one_letter_code
_entity_poly.pdbx_strand_id
1 'polypeptide(L)' 'MCALCRNTGIIRKETYPGVIETNGCNCEVAKRQQEENDKRWKAYLIKFESMKQELQRKKQQKVS' A
#
# COMPACT_ATOMS: atom_id res chain seq x y z
N MET A 1 9.18 6.25 21.18
CA MET A 1 8.63 7.13 20.11
C MET A 1 9.77 7.52 19.19
N CYS A 2 9.68 7.24 17.89
CA CYS A 2 10.71 7.60 16.92
C CYS A 2 10.72 9.12 16.71
N ALA A 3 11.84 9.79 17.01
CA ALA A 3 11.94 11.24 16.90
C ALA A 3 11.83 11.76 15.46
N LEU A 4 12.32 10.98 14.48
CA LEU A 4 12.34 11.38 13.06
C LEU A 4 10.95 11.40 12.42
N CYS A 5 10.15 10.36 12.64
CA CYS A 5 8.83 10.21 12.02
C CYS A 5 7.67 10.44 12.99
N ARG A 6 7.94 10.73 14.27
CA ARG A 6 6.94 10.86 15.35
C ARG A 6 5.98 9.65 15.39
N ASN A 7 6.53 8.44 15.27
CA ASN A 7 5.80 7.16 15.17
C ASN A 7 4.82 7.02 13.99
N THR A 8 4.86 7.90 12.99
CA THR A 8 3.99 7.74 11.80
C THR A 8 4.51 6.71 10.80
N GLY A 9 5.82 6.39 10.87
CA GLY A 9 6.52 5.59 9.87
C GLY A 9 6.94 6.36 8.62
N ILE A 10 6.56 7.64 8.50
CA ILE A 10 6.84 8.51 7.37
C ILE A 10 7.60 9.76 7.85
N ILE A 11 8.66 10.11 7.15
CA ILE A 11 9.43 11.34 7.38
C ILE A 11 8.98 12.36 6.36
N ARG A 12 8.61 13.56 6.83
CA ARG A 12 8.30 14.72 5.97
C ARG A 12 9.28 15.83 6.29
N LYS A 13 9.98 16.32 5.27
CA LYS A 13 10.96 17.39 5.39
C LYS A 13 10.72 18.42 4.29
N GLU A 14 10.47 19.67 4.66
CA GLU A 14 10.42 20.76 3.69
C GLU A 14 11.85 21.05 3.20
N THR A 15 12.06 21.00 1.88
CA THR A 15 13.36 21.26 1.23
C THR A 15 13.42 22.65 0.62
N TYR A 16 12.28 23.15 0.14
CA TYR A 16 12.06 24.52 -0.34
C TYR A 16 10.65 24.95 0.07
N PRO A 17 10.32 26.26 0.09
CA PRO A 17 8.98 26.73 0.41
C PRO A 17 7.91 26.01 -0.43
N GLY A 18 7.06 25.22 0.24
CA GLY A 18 6.00 24.43 -0.38
C GLY A 18 6.43 23.09 -1.01
N VAL A 19 7.72 22.72 -0.95
CA VAL A 19 8.25 21.44 -1.46
C VAL A 19 8.62 20.54 -0.29
N ILE A 20 7.86 19.46 -0.10
CA ILE A 20 8.05 18.51 1.00
C ILE A 20 8.59 17.19 0.44
N GLU A 21 9.81 16.85 0.81
CA GLU A 21 10.35 15.52 0.62
C GLU A 21 9.67 14.55 1.60
N THR A 22 9.13 13.45 1.08
CA THR A 22 8.45 12.43 1.86
C THR A 22 9.18 11.10 1.70
N ASN A 23 9.75 10.60 2.79
CA ASN A 23 10.54 9.36 2.81
C ASN A 23 9.98 8.36 3.83
N GLY A 24 10.25 7.07 3.62
CA GLY A 24 9.99 6.04 4.62
C GLY A 24 10.95 6.15 5.80
N CYS A 25 10.47 5.82 7.00
CA CYS A 25 11.33 5.61 8.17
C CYS A 25 11.73 4.13 8.27
N ASN A 26 12.81 3.83 8.99
CA ASN A 26 13.27 2.46 9.26
C ASN A 26 13.02 2.02 10.72
N CYS A 27 12.15 2.73 11.45
CA CYS A 27 11.80 2.38 12.82
C CYS A 27 10.86 1.16 12.88
N GLU A 28 10.72 0.56 14.07
CA GLU A 28 9.87 -0.62 14.27
C GLU A 28 8.40 -0.42 13.87
N VAL A 29 7.87 0.80 14.04
CA VAL A 29 6.51 1.13 13.58
C VAL A 29 6.42 1.05 12.06
N ALA A 30 7.41 1.60 11.35
CA ALA A 30 7.44 1.58 9.89
C ALA A 30 7.60 0.15 9.35
N LYS A 31 8.47 -0.67 9.98
CA LYS A 31 8.64 -2.08 9.61
C LYS A 31 7.35 -2.87 9.76
N ARG A 32 6.67 -2.73 10.91
CA ARG A 32 5.38 -3.40 11.17
C ARG A 32 4.31 -2.96 10.17
N GLN A 33 4.24 -1.67 9.86
CA GLN A 33 3.33 -1.16 8.83
C GLN A 33 3.65 -1.74 7.45
N GLN A 34 4.94 -1.84 7.08
CA GLN A 34 5.34 -2.44 5.81
C GLN A 34 4.90 -3.91 5.72
N GLU A 35 5.15 -4.71 6.75
CA GLU A 35 4.72 -6.11 6.79
C GLU A 35 3.19 -6.27 6.69
N GLU A 36 2.45 -5.39 7.37
CA GLU A 36 0.99 -5.41 7.30
C GLU A 36 0.47 -5.00 5.92
N ASN A 37 1.08 -3.98 5.32
CA ASN A 37 0.76 -3.52 3.97
C ASN A 37 1.07 -4.61 2.93
N ASP A 38 2.19 -5.31 3.06
CA ASP A 38 2.53 -6.44 2.18
C ASP A 38 1.50 -7.57 2.27
N LYS A 39 1.01 -7.88 3.49
CA LYS A 39 -0.08 -8.86 3.69
C LYS A 39 -1.37 -8.40 3.01
N ARG A 40 -1.76 -7.13 3.21
CA ARG A 40 -2.95 -6.53 2.59
C ARG A 40 -2.83 -6.53 1.05
N TRP A 41 -1.65 -6.21 0.53
CA TRP A 41 -1.37 -6.20 -0.90
C TRP A 41 -1.51 -7.59 -1.53
N LYS A 42 -0.92 -8.62 -0.91
CA LYS A 42 -1.07 -10.01 -1.35
C LYS A 42 -2.54 -10.46 -1.37
N ALA A 43 -3.30 -10.13 -0.32
CA ALA A 43 -4.72 -10.44 -0.26
C ALA A 43 -5.52 -9.73 -1.35
N TYR A 44 -5.21 -8.45 -1.61
CA TYR A 44 -5.81 -7.68 -2.69
C TYR A 44 -5.54 -8.31 -4.07
N LEU A 45 -4.31 -8.75 -4.34
CA LEU A 45 -3.96 -9.39 -5.61
C LEU A 45 -4.75 -10.69 -5.86
N ILE A 46 -4.93 -11.53 -4.83
CA ILE A 46 -5.75 -12.75 -4.94
C ILE A 46 -7.20 -12.39 -5.26
N LYS A 47 -7.77 -11.41 -4.55
CA LYS A 47 -9.14 -10.96 -4.77
C LYS A 47 -9.32 -10.39 -6.17
N PHE A 48 -8.36 -9.59 -6.62
CA PHE A 48 -8.37 -8.97 -7.94
C PHE A 48 -8.35 -10.02 -9.06
N GLU A 49 -7.51 -11.05 -8.95
CA GLU A 49 -7.46 -12.11 -9.97
C GLU A 49 -8.76 -12.93 -10.00
N SER A 50 -9.34 -13.22 -8.84
CA SER A 50 -10.67 -13.85 -8.75
C SER A 50 -11.76 -13.02 -9.45
N MET A 51 -11.75 -11.70 -9.27
CA MET A 51 -12.70 -10.79 -9.93
C MET A 51 -12.51 -10.79 -11.46
N LYS A 52 -11.27 -10.86 -11.95
CA LYS A 52 -11.00 -10.95 -13.40
C LYS A 52 -11.59 -12.23 -14.00
N GLN A 53 -11.39 -13.37 -13.34
CA GLN A 53 -11.95 -14.66 -13.79
C GLN A 53 -13.48 -14.64 -13.79
N GLU A 54 -14.10 -14.05 -12.77
CA GLU A 54 -15.55 -13.89 -12.71
C GLU A 54 -16.08 -13.03 -13.87
N LEU A 55 -15.42 -11.91 -14.17
CA LEU A 55 -15.77 -11.07 -15.30
C LEU A 55 -15.64 -11.81 -16.64
N GLN A 56 -14.62 -12.64 -16.82
CA GLN A 56 -14.47 -13.47 -18.02
C GLN A 56 -15.62 -14.48 -18.17
N ARG A 57 -15.98 -15.20 -17.11
CA ARG A 57 -17.12 -16.14 -17.11
C ARG A 57 -18.43 -15.44 -17.47
N LYS A 58 -18.69 -14.27 -16.88
CA LYS A 58 -19.88 -13.44 -17.18
C LYS A 58 -19.92 -12.99 -18.63
N LYS A 59 -18.77 -12.68 -19.25
CA LYS A 59 -18.71 -12.36 -20.69
C LYS A 59 -19.05 -13.57 -21.55
N GLN A 60 -18.50 -14.75 -21.23
CA GLN A 60 -18.78 -15.98 -21.99
C GLN A 60 -20.26 -16.39 -21.90
N GLN A 61 -20.87 -16.32 -20.71
CA GLN A 61 -22.29 -16.62 -20.52
C GLN A 61 -23.25 -15.69 -21.28
N LYS A 62 -22.83 -14.46 -21.60
CA LYS A 62 -23.64 -13.51 -22.40
C LYS A 62 -23.55 -13.75 -23.90
N VAL A 63 -22.60 -14.57 -24.35
CA VAL A 63 -22.37 -14.88 -25.78
C VAL A 63 -22.97 -16.24 -26.17
N SER A 64 -23.22 -17.11 -25.19
CA SER A 64 -24.04 -18.33 -25.31
C SER A 64 -25.53 -18.01 -25.33
#